data_AF-A0A496QIK3-F1
#
_entry.id   AF-A0A496QIK3-F1
#
_cell.length_a   1.000
_cell.length_b   1.000
_cell.length_c   1.000
_cell.angle_alpha   90.00
_cell.angle_beta   90.00
_cell.angle_gamma   90.00
#
_symmetry.space_group_name_H-M   'P 1'
#
loop_
_entity.id
_entity.type
_entity.pdbx_description
1 polymer ?
#
loop_
_entity_poly.entity_id
_entity_poly.type
_entity_poly.pdbx_seq_one_letter_code
_entity_poly.pdbx_strand_id
1 'polypeptide(L)'
;MKLKSLTGVIYLSLLACVIIIAQALLIVFRGEAFCVNEGCRIVEALTLVPPFYFNLLGAAYFFAIFCVAITTKYRSGTEPLLRIVLISGLAAEGILLGYQTFVANAFCSYCLLIFLLVIILNSFMGLRQLTLGLVTVVAQLVMFSLLNFDAAKDPLRGLTLDNGTYAVRRCSDPIKQLYLIFSEDCPHCYKVIEALEGCTRCEFHFNPIKGISADLLPGLSPNENFLPEINIAALKILGVDTVPVLIAKDHDGLTFIQGDRNIINYILNTCFREMPLLDGNLEDPFETEGGACSIR
;
A
#
# COMPACT_ATOMS: atom_id res chain seq x y z
N MET A 1 -46.17 4.93 12.72
CA MET A 1 -45.43 3.65 12.85
C MET A 1 -46.24 2.58 13.60
N LYS A 2 -46.13 1.27 13.26
CA LYS A 2 -46.80 0.20 14.04
C LYS A 2 -46.03 -0.03 15.36
N LEU A 3 -46.73 -0.05 16.50
CA LEU A 3 -46.12 -0.22 17.83
C LEU A 3 -45.20 -1.46 17.94
N LYS A 4 -45.56 -2.57 17.25
CA LYS A 4 -44.73 -3.78 17.18
C LYS A 4 -43.37 -3.56 16.53
N SER A 5 -43.27 -2.71 15.50
CA SER A 5 -42.00 -2.47 14.80
C SER A 5 -41.08 -1.56 15.62
N LEU A 6 -41.64 -0.59 16.36
CA LEU A 6 -40.89 0.23 17.30
C LEU A 6 -40.26 -0.59 18.43
N THR A 7 -41.02 -1.52 19.00
CA THR A 7 -40.52 -2.43 20.03
C THR A 7 -39.36 -3.29 19.51
N GLY A 8 -39.42 -3.74 18.25
CA GLY A 8 -38.31 -4.43 17.59
C GLY A 8 -37.05 -3.59 17.49
N VAL A 9 -37.17 -2.32 17.10
CA VAL A 9 -36.03 -1.38 17.05
C VAL A 9 -35.41 -1.20 18.44
N ILE A 10 -36.22 -1.03 19.49
CA ILE A 10 -35.73 -0.85 20.86
C ILE A 10 -34.92 -2.08 21.32
N TYR A 11 -35.47 -3.29 21.20
CA TYR A 11 -34.76 -4.48 21.67
C TYR A 11 -33.52 -4.80 20.85
N LEU A 12 -33.59 -4.65 19.52
CA LEU A 12 -32.46 -4.96 18.65
C LEU A 12 -31.32 -3.95 18.81
N SER A 13 -31.63 -2.66 18.96
CA SER A 13 -30.60 -1.63 19.22
C SER A 13 -29.91 -1.84 20.57
N LEU A 14 -30.67 -2.21 21.62
CA LEU A 14 -30.08 -2.55 22.92
C LEU A 14 -29.19 -3.80 22.82
N LEU A 15 -29.65 -4.85 22.14
CA LEU A 15 -28.86 -6.07 21.93
C LEU A 15 -27.57 -5.78 21.17
N ALA A 16 -27.64 -5.02 20.08
CA ALA A 16 -26.47 -4.62 19.30
C ALA A 16 -25.48 -3.82 20.15
N CYS A 17 -25.96 -2.88 20.98
CA CYS A 17 -25.14 -2.12 21.90
C CYS A 17 -24.41 -3.04 22.90
N VAL A 18 -25.11 -4.02 23.49
CA VAL A 18 -24.50 -4.99 24.41
C VAL A 18 -23.43 -5.84 23.72
N ILE A 19 -23.68 -6.31 22.49
CA ILE A 19 -22.70 -7.08 21.70
C ILE A 19 -21.43 -6.26 21.48
N ILE A 20 -21.57 -4.99 21.08
CA ILE A 20 -20.43 -4.11 20.79
C ILE A 20 -19.67 -3.74 22.06
N ILE A 21 -20.36 -3.48 23.18
CA ILE A 21 -19.72 -3.24 24.47
C ILE A 21 -18.95 -4.49 24.93
N ALA A 22 -19.52 -5.68 24.77
CA ALA A 22 -18.83 -6.92 25.08
C ALA A 22 -17.55 -7.09 24.24
N GLN A 23 -17.62 -6.79 22.94
CA GLN A 23 -16.44 -6.79 22.06
C GLN A 23 -15.39 -5.77 22.52
N ALA A 24 -15.80 -4.55 22.87
CA ALA A 24 -14.90 -3.51 23.38
C ALA A 24 -14.21 -3.92 24.68
N LEU A 25 -14.94 -4.54 25.61
CA LEU A 25 -14.38 -5.07 26.85
C LEU A 25 -13.38 -6.21 26.58
N LEU A 26 -13.69 -7.11 25.64
CA LEU A 26 -12.76 -8.17 25.25
C LEU A 26 -11.44 -7.60 24.71
N ILE A 27 -11.50 -6.55 23.91
CA ILE A 27 -10.30 -5.84 23.40
C ILE A 27 -9.49 -5.27 24.57
N VAL A 28 -10.13 -4.64 25.56
CA VAL A 28 -9.44 -4.09 26.73
C VAL A 28 -8.77 -5.18 27.57
N PHE A 29 -9.43 -6.33 27.78
CA PHE A 29 -8.90 -7.39 28.63
C PHE A 29 -7.87 -8.29 27.95
N ARG A 30 -8.00 -8.55 26.64
CA ARG A 30 -7.11 -9.46 25.90
C ARG A 30 -6.08 -8.75 25.02
N GLY A 31 -6.22 -7.44 24.82
CA GLY A 31 -5.36 -6.65 23.93
C GLY A 31 -5.68 -6.82 22.44
N GLU A 32 -6.56 -7.77 22.07
CA GLU A 32 -6.90 -8.10 20.69
C GLU A 32 -8.42 -8.23 20.53
N ALA A 33 -8.91 -7.89 19.34
CA ALA A 33 -10.31 -8.07 19.01
C ALA A 33 -10.64 -9.54 18.75
N PHE A 34 -11.87 -9.93 19.08
CA PHE A 34 -12.36 -11.26 18.77
C PHE A 34 -12.63 -11.35 17.26
N CYS A 35 -11.67 -11.96 16.55
CA CYS A 35 -11.71 -12.16 15.11
C CYS A 35 -12.03 -13.61 14.78
N VAL A 36 -13.16 -13.85 14.10
CA VAL A 36 -13.59 -15.20 13.68
C VAL A 36 -12.95 -15.61 12.35
N ASN A 37 -12.48 -14.64 11.56
CA ASN A 37 -11.85 -14.88 10.26
C ASN A 37 -10.61 -14.01 10.07
N GLU A 38 -9.75 -14.40 9.11
CA GLU A 38 -8.53 -13.65 8.77
C GLU A 38 -8.86 -12.25 8.22
N GLY A 39 -10.04 -12.08 7.61
CA GLY A 39 -10.52 -10.81 7.11
C GLY A 39 -10.59 -9.72 8.18
N CYS A 40 -10.92 -10.06 9.43
CA CYS A 40 -10.89 -9.09 10.52
C CYS A 40 -9.48 -8.62 10.86
N ARG A 41 -8.47 -9.49 10.84
CA ARG A 41 -7.07 -9.08 11.08
C ARG A 41 -6.55 -8.16 9.98
N ILE A 42 -6.90 -8.45 8.73
CA ILE A 42 -6.53 -7.60 7.57
C ILE A 42 -7.17 -6.22 7.68
N VAL A 43 -8.48 -6.15 7.98
CA VAL A 43 -9.20 -4.88 8.09
C VAL A 43 -8.65 -4.05 9.26
N GLU A 44 -8.37 -4.67 10.40
CA GLU A 44 -7.82 -3.97 11.58
C GLU A 44 -6.42 -3.42 11.34
N ALA A 45 -5.55 -4.15 10.62
CA ALA A 45 -4.19 -3.71 10.32
C ALA A 45 -4.14 -2.51 9.36
N LEU A 46 -5.16 -2.35 8.51
CA LEU A 46 -5.22 -1.28 7.51
C LEU A 46 -5.90 -0.01 8.04
N THR A 47 -6.59 -0.07 9.18
CA THR A 47 -7.23 1.10 9.78
C THR A 47 -6.29 1.89 10.68
N LEU A 48 -6.19 3.19 10.45
CA LEU A 48 -5.41 4.11 11.31
C LEU A 48 -5.98 4.23 12.73
N VAL A 49 -7.29 4.04 12.86
CA VAL A 49 -8.00 4.18 14.14
C VAL A 49 -8.08 2.81 14.82
N PRO A 50 -7.64 2.69 16.08
CA PRO A 50 -7.69 1.41 16.79
C PRO A 50 -9.12 0.82 16.87
N PRO A 51 -9.28 -0.52 16.83
CA PRO A 51 -10.59 -1.19 16.85
C PRO A 51 -11.46 -0.80 18.05
N PHE A 52 -10.84 -0.45 19.18
CA PHE A 52 -11.54 0.04 20.37
C PHE A 52 -12.42 1.27 20.09
N TYR A 53 -11.90 2.26 19.34
CA TYR A 53 -12.63 3.49 19.05
C TYR A 53 -13.78 3.25 18.06
N PHE A 54 -13.61 2.36 17.08
CA PHE A 54 -14.71 1.95 16.21
C PHE A 54 -15.85 1.30 17.00
N ASN A 55 -15.52 0.42 17.96
CA ASN A 55 -16.52 -0.18 18.84
C ASN A 55 -17.19 0.86 19.74
N LEU A 56 -16.45 1.84 20.27
CA LEU A 56 -17.04 2.91 21.08
C LEU A 56 -18.03 3.77 20.28
N LEU A 57 -17.68 4.13 19.04
CA LEU A 57 -18.57 4.85 18.13
C LEU A 57 -19.82 4.03 17.79
N GLY A 58 -19.66 2.73 17.51
CA GLY A 58 -20.78 1.81 17.29
C GLY A 58 -21.70 1.73 18.50
N ALA A 59 -21.16 1.56 19.71
CA ALA A 59 -21.93 1.52 20.94
C ALA A 59 -22.71 2.83 21.17
N ALA A 60 -22.06 3.98 20.98
CA ALA A 60 -22.72 5.28 21.06
C ALA A 60 -23.85 5.42 20.04
N TYR A 61 -23.65 4.95 18.81
CA TYR A 61 -24.65 4.96 17.75
C TYR A 61 -25.88 4.11 18.10
N PHE A 62 -25.70 2.85 18.48
CA PHE A 62 -26.83 1.96 18.85
C PHE A 62 -27.54 2.43 20.12
N PHE A 63 -26.81 2.99 21.08
CA PHE A 63 -27.40 3.61 22.26
C PHE A 63 -28.24 4.85 21.91
N ALA A 64 -27.78 5.68 20.96
CA ALA A 64 -28.55 6.81 20.47
C ALA A 64 -29.86 6.35 19.80
N ILE A 65 -29.83 5.30 18.96
CA ILE A 65 -31.04 4.69 18.38
C ILE A 65 -32.00 4.26 19.49
N PHE A 66 -31.51 3.56 20.51
CA PHE A 66 -32.30 3.09 21.63
C PHE A 66 -33.01 4.25 22.35
N CYS A 67 -32.28 5.31 22.70
CA CYS A 67 -32.81 6.50 23.36
C CYS A 67 -33.86 7.22 22.51
N VAL A 68 -33.60 7.41 21.21
CA VAL A 68 -34.54 8.06 20.28
C VAL A 68 -35.78 7.19 20.05
N ALA A 69 -35.63 5.87 19.99
CA ALA A 69 -36.74 4.93 19.86
C ALA A 69 -37.64 4.93 21.10
N ILE A 70 -37.06 4.93 22.30
CA ILE A 70 -37.83 5.10 23.55
C ILE A 70 -38.56 6.45 23.55
N THR A 71 -37.87 7.53 23.19
CA THR A 71 -38.48 8.86 23.13
C THR A 71 -39.65 8.87 22.15
N THR A 72 -39.51 8.22 20.99
CA THR A 72 -40.58 8.08 19.98
C THR A 72 -41.76 7.24 20.46
N LYS A 73 -41.54 6.33 21.41
CA LYS A 73 -42.61 5.54 22.02
C LYS A 73 -43.49 6.39 22.95
N TYR A 74 -42.89 7.31 23.69
CA TYR A 74 -43.58 8.12 24.70
C TYR A 74 -43.99 9.52 24.22
N ARG A 75 -43.28 10.08 23.23
CA ARG A 75 -43.51 11.42 22.69
C ARG A 75 -43.82 11.35 21.20
N SER A 76 -44.92 11.97 20.78
CA SER A 76 -45.26 12.11 19.37
C SER A 76 -44.32 13.12 18.68
N GLY A 77 -43.89 12.81 17.46
CA GLY A 77 -43.13 13.73 16.60
C GLY A 77 -41.63 13.43 16.41
N THR A 78 -41.03 12.50 17.14
CA THR A 78 -39.59 12.14 16.98
C THR A 78 -39.34 11.01 15.98
N GLU A 79 -40.38 10.48 15.32
CA GLU A 79 -40.25 9.45 14.27
C GLU A 79 -39.31 9.88 13.11
N PRO A 80 -39.36 11.13 12.61
CA PRO A 80 -38.42 11.58 11.57
C PRO A 80 -36.96 11.54 12.02
N LEU A 81 -36.69 11.90 13.28
CA LEU A 81 -35.34 11.85 13.84
C LEU A 81 -34.83 10.41 13.90
N LEU A 82 -35.67 9.46 14.34
CA LEU A 82 -35.31 8.04 14.35
C LEU A 82 -34.96 7.54 12.94
N ARG A 83 -35.74 7.93 11.94
CA ARG A 83 -35.47 7.57 10.54
C ARG A 83 -34.13 8.12 10.05
N ILE A 84 -33.80 9.37 10.38
CA ILE A 84 -32.53 10.00 9.98
C ILE A 84 -31.36 9.26 10.61
N VAL A 85 -31.41 8.98 11.92
CA VAL A 85 -30.35 8.25 12.63
C VAL A 85 -30.16 6.83 12.06
N LEU A 86 -31.24 6.15 11.69
CA LEU A 86 -31.16 4.82 11.08
C LEU A 86 -30.53 4.83 9.68
N ILE A 87 -30.86 5.83 8.85
CA ILE A 87 -30.24 6.00 7.52
C ILE A 87 -28.77 6.41 7.64
N SER A 88 -28.42 7.26 8.61
CA SER A 88 -27.02 7.64 8.80
C SER A 88 -26.14 6.45 9.15
N GLY A 89 -26.68 5.45 9.85
CA GLY A 89 -25.99 4.17 10.06
C GLY A 89 -25.73 3.41 8.77
N LEU A 90 -26.75 3.26 7.90
CA LEU A 90 -26.54 2.63 6.58
C LEU A 90 -25.53 3.40 5.73
N ALA A 91 -25.53 4.74 5.80
CA ALA A 91 -24.54 5.55 5.11
C ALA A 91 -23.13 5.34 5.66
N ALA A 92 -22.95 5.22 6.98
CA ALA A 92 -21.65 4.94 7.58
C ALA A 92 -21.17 3.52 7.24
N GLU A 93 -22.03 2.51 7.38
CA GLU A 93 -21.71 1.13 7.06
C GLU A 93 -21.45 0.93 5.56
N GLY A 94 -22.12 1.67 4.68
CA GLY A 94 -21.85 1.62 3.24
C GLY A 94 -20.44 2.12 2.88
N ILE A 95 -19.91 3.11 3.61
CA ILE A 95 -18.50 3.52 3.48
C ILE A 95 -17.56 2.40 3.96
N LEU A 96 -17.85 1.79 5.13
CA LEU A 96 -17.04 0.69 5.67
C LEU A 96 -17.08 -0.56 4.78
N LEU A 97 -18.21 -0.83 4.15
CA LEU A 97 -18.37 -1.91 3.18
C LEU A 97 -17.61 -1.61 1.88
N GLY A 98 -17.66 -0.36 1.41
CA GLY A 98 -16.87 0.11 0.27
C GLY A 98 -15.37 -0.03 0.54
N TYR A 99 -14.92 0.36 1.73
CA TYR A 99 -13.53 0.16 2.15
C TYR A 99 -13.13 -1.33 2.14
N GLN A 100 -13.93 -2.21 2.73
CA GLN A 100 -13.65 -3.66 2.74
C GLN A 100 -13.58 -4.26 1.32
N THR A 101 -14.47 -3.80 0.44
CA THR A 101 -14.59 -4.32 -0.94
C THR A 101 -13.46 -3.82 -1.84
N PHE A 102 -13.18 -2.51 -1.83
CA PHE A 102 -12.30 -1.89 -2.82
C PHE A 102 -10.89 -1.59 -2.27
N VAL A 103 -10.72 -1.41 -0.96
CA VAL A 103 -9.43 -1.09 -0.33
C VAL A 103 -8.84 -2.32 0.36
N ALA A 104 -9.53 -2.90 1.35
CA ALA A 104 -8.99 -4.02 2.10
C ALA A 104 -8.95 -5.33 1.30
N ASN A 105 -9.79 -5.48 0.27
CA ASN A 105 -9.99 -6.74 -0.47
C ASN A 105 -10.26 -7.94 0.46
N ALA A 106 -10.87 -7.68 1.62
CA ALA A 106 -11.11 -8.65 2.67
C ALA A 106 -12.37 -8.27 3.47
N PHE A 107 -13.13 -9.28 3.88
CA PHE A 107 -14.39 -9.09 4.60
C PHE A 107 -14.24 -9.51 6.06
N CYS A 108 -14.42 -8.56 6.98
CA CYS A 108 -14.49 -8.86 8.40
C CYS A 108 -15.90 -9.32 8.78
N SER A 109 -16.00 -10.53 9.32
CA SER A 109 -17.29 -11.11 9.73
C SER A 109 -18.00 -10.27 10.80
N TYR A 110 -17.24 -9.61 11.68
CA TYR A 110 -17.80 -8.73 12.71
C TYR A 110 -18.42 -7.47 12.10
N CYS A 111 -17.72 -6.78 11.19
CA CYS A 111 -18.27 -5.62 10.49
C CYS A 111 -19.52 -5.98 9.69
N LEU A 112 -19.53 -7.14 9.01
CA LEU A 112 -20.71 -7.62 8.28
C LEU A 112 -21.89 -7.93 9.21
N LEU A 113 -21.64 -8.43 10.41
CA LEU A 113 -22.68 -8.61 11.43
C LEU A 113 -23.29 -7.26 11.83
N ILE A 114 -22.48 -6.25 12.09
CA ILE A 114 -22.97 -4.90 12.42
C ILE A 114 -23.78 -4.32 11.27
N PHE A 115 -23.28 -4.39 10.04
CA PHE A 115 -24.02 -3.99 8.84
C PHE A 115 -25.38 -4.68 8.73
N LEU A 116 -25.43 -6.00 8.96
CA LEU A 116 -26.68 -6.76 8.95
C LEU A 116 -27.67 -6.27 10.02
N LEU A 117 -27.20 -5.98 11.24
CA LEU A 117 -28.04 -5.44 12.31
C LEU A 117 -28.66 -4.09 11.92
N VAL A 118 -27.88 -3.22 11.27
CA VAL A 118 -28.37 -1.91 10.78
C VAL A 118 -29.40 -2.08 9.65
N ILE A 119 -29.23 -3.05 8.76
CA ILE A 119 -30.24 -3.41 7.73
C ILE A 119 -31.55 -3.86 8.40
N ILE A 120 -31.48 -4.75 9.41
CA ILE A 120 -32.67 -5.26 10.09
C ILE A 120 -33.41 -4.12 10.81
N LEU A 121 -32.69 -3.21 11.47
CA LEU A 121 -33.28 -2.04 12.12
C LEU A 121 -34.01 -1.12 11.12
N ASN A 122 -33.40 -0.85 9.97
CA ASN A 122 -34.07 -0.07 8.91
C ASN A 122 -35.27 -0.80 8.31
N SER A 123 -35.23 -2.13 8.24
CA SER A 123 -36.35 -2.95 7.77
C SER A 123 -37.59 -2.82 8.68
N PHE A 124 -37.39 -2.66 9.99
CA PHE A 124 -38.50 -2.40 10.92
C PHE A 124 -39.19 -1.05 10.69
N MET A 125 -38.54 -0.08 10.05
CA MET A 125 -39.13 1.21 9.68
C MET A 125 -39.97 1.17 8.39
N GLY A 126 -40.04 0.01 7.74
CA GLY A 126 -40.81 -0.26 6.54
C GLY A 126 -39.96 -0.25 5.27
N LEU A 127 -40.51 -0.83 4.21
CA LEU A 127 -39.78 -1.09 2.96
C LEU A 127 -39.23 0.19 2.31
N ARG A 128 -39.98 1.31 2.36
CA ARG A 128 -39.53 2.60 1.82
C ARG A 128 -38.27 3.14 2.51
N GLN A 129 -38.12 2.90 3.82
CA GLN A 129 -36.92 3.29 4.54
C GLN A 129 -35.74 2.42 4.10
N LEU A 130 -35.96 1.11 4.05
CA LEU A 130 -34.95 0.15 3.63
C LEU A 130 -34.45 0.44 2.21
N THR A 131 -35.35 0.68 1.25
CA THR A 131 -34.96 0.99 -0.12
C THR A 131 -34.16 2.29 -0.20
N LEU A 132 -34.56 3.32 0.54
CA LEU A 132 -33.80 4.59 0.57
C LEU A 132 -32.40 4.40 1.14
N GLY A 133 -32.25 3.64 2.23
CA GLY A 133 -30.95 3.33 2.80
C GLY A 133 -30.07 2.44 1.90
N LEU A 134 -30.66 1.44 1.24
CA LEU A 134 -29.93 0.59 0.28
C LEU A 134 -29.44 1.39 -0.94
N VAL A 135 -30.26 2.33 -1.45
CA VAL A 135 -29.82 3.24 -2.51
C VAL A 135 -28.62 4.06 -2.06
N THR A 136 -28.57 4.52 -0.80
CA THR A 136 -27.40 5.21 -0.25
C THR A 136 -26.15 4.33 -0.26
N VAL A 137 -26.26 3.08 0.18
CA VAL A 137 -25.14 2.12 0.16
C VAL A 137 -24.68 1.85 -1.27
N VAL A 138 -25.60 1.59 -2.19
CA VAL A 138 -25.26 1.35 -3.61
C VAL A 138 -24.57 2.56 -4.23
N ALA A 139 -25.07 3.78 -3.99
CA ALA A 139 -24.45 4.99 -4.50
C ALA A 139 -23.01 5.15 -4.00
N GLN A 140 -22.75 4.82 -2.73
CA GLN A 140 -21.40 4.83 -2.17
C GLN A 140 -20.51 3.76 -2.82
N LEU A 141 -21.00 2.53 -2.97
CA LEU A 141 -20.24 1.47 -3.65
C LEU A 141 -19.91 1.83 -5.10
N VAL A 142 -20.85 2.45 -5.82
CA VAL A 142 -20.60 2.99 -7.16
C VAL A 142 -19.51 4.06 -7.11
N MET A 143 -19.59 5.02 -6.20
CA MET A 143 -18.53 6.04 -6.04
C MET A 143 -17.17 5.40 -5.75
N PHE A 144 -17.10 4.42 -4.85
CA PHE A 144 -15.85 3.69 -4.60
C PHE A 144 -15.38 2.94 -5.84
N SER A 145 -16.26 2.35 -6.64
CA SER A 145 -15.86 1.65 -7.88
C SER A 145 -15.30 2.58 -8.96
N LEU A 146 -15.70 3.86 -8.94
CA LEU A 146 -15.19 4.89 -9.85
C LEU A 146 -13.85 5.48 -9.38
N LEU A 147 -13.54 5.36 -8.08
CA LEU A 147 -12.31 5.83 -7.49
C LEU A 147 -11.22 4.75 -7.60
N ASN A 148 -10.07 5.14 -8.13
CA ASN A 148 -8.92 4.24 -8.16
C ASN A 148 -8.16 4.30 -6.82
N PHE A 149 -8.39 3.31 -5.96
CA PHE A 149 -7.68 3.18 -4.68
C PHE A 149 -6.32 2.45 -4.82
N ASP A 150 -5.89 2.06 -6.01
CA ASP A 150 -4.57 1.46 -6.21
C ASP A 150 -3.43 2.45 -5.88
N ALA A 151 -3.67 3.75 -6.01
CA ALA A 151 -2.73 4.79 -5.53
C ALA A 151 -2.57 4.80 -4.00
N ALA A 152 -3.52 4.24 -3.26
CA ALA A 152 -3.46 4.10 -1.80
C ALA A 152 -2.94 2.72 -1.35
N LYS A 153 -2.83 1.75 -2.27
CA LYS A 153 -2.35 0.39 -2.00
C LYS A 153 -0.85 0.22 -2.24
N ASP A 154 -0.23 1.13 -2.98
CA ASP A 154 1.17 1.04 -3.32
C ASP A 154 1.75 2.45 -3.53
N PRO A 155 2.51 2.99 -2.54
CA PRO A 155 3.18 4.29 -2.70
C PRO A 155 4.17 4.34 -3.88
N LEU A 156 4.49 3.20 -4.52
CA LEU A 156 5.43 3.11 -5.63
C LEU A 156 4.81 2.78 -6.99
N ARG A 157 3.49 2.68 -7.13
CA ARG A 157 2.91 2.35 -8.46
C ARG A 157 3.07 3.51 -9.44
N GLY A 158 4.00 3.35 -10.38
CA GLY A 158 4.42 4.36 -11.35
C GLY A 158 5.76 5.01 -11.03
N LEU A 159 6.31 4.77 -9.84
CA LEU A 159 7.65 5.17 -9.44
C LEU A 159 8.57 3.94 -9.45
N THR A 160 9.53 3.92 -10.37
CA THR A 160 10.55 2.88 -10.45
C THR A 160 11.77 3.26 -9.62
N LEU A 161 12.72 2.33 -9.45
CA LEU A 161 14.05 2.65 -8.91
C LEU A 161 14.74 3.79 -9.69
N ASP A 162 14.34 4.07 -10.93
CA ASP A 162 14.86 5.19 -11.72
C ASP A 162 14.46 6.54 -11.14
N ASN A 163 13.26 6.67 -10.57
CA ASN A 163 12.82 7.89 -9.92
C ASN A 163 13.62 8.19 -8.64
N GLY A 164 14.17 7.14 -8.00
CA GLY A 164 15.11 7.26 -6.89
C GLY A 164 16.56 7.46 -7.33
N THR A 165 16.84 7.56 -8.63
CA THR A 165 18.21 7.71 -9.14
C THR A 165 18.62 9.17 -9.14
N TYR A 166 19.65 9.48 -8.35
CA TYR A 166 20.29 10.80 -8.32
C TYR A 166 21.15 11.05 -9.55
N ALA A 167 21.92 10.05 -10.01
CA ALA A 167 22.75 10.17 -11.20
C ALA A 167 22.96 8.81 -11.85
N VAL A 168 23.25 8.80 -13.15
CA VAL A 168 23.53 7.59 -13.92
C VAL A 168 24.94 7.68 -14.51
N ARG A 169 25.71 6.60 -14.39
CA ARG A 169 26.98 6.41 -15.11
C ARG A 169 26.80 5.34 -16.17
N ARG A 170 27.04 5.72 -17.42
CA ARG A 170 27.02 4.85 -18.58
C ARG A 170 28.22 5.16 -19.47
N CYS A 171 28.97 4.13 -19.85
CA CYS A 171 30.19 4.29 -20.65
C CYS A 171 30.10 3.68 -22.06
N SER A 172 29.29 2.65 -22.25
CA SER A 172 29.12 1.96 -23.54
C SER A 172 27.74 1.27 -23.59
N ASP A 173 27.53 0.33 -24.52
CA ASP A 173 26.32 -0.49 -24.57
C ASP A 173 26.26 -1.42 -23.34
N PRO A 174 25.39 -1.15 -22.36
CA PRO A 174 25.47 -1.80 -21.07
C PRO A 174 24.86 -3.20 -21.14
N ILE A 175 25.58 -4.18 -20.62
CA ILE A 175 25.08 -5.56 -20.52
C ILE A 175 24.15 -5.76 -19.32
N LYS A 176 24.10 -4.79 -18.40
CA LYS A 176 23.31 -4.90 -17.16
C LYS A 176 23.00 -3.52 -16.58
N GLN A 177 21.82 -3.39 -15.99
CA GLN A 177 21.39 -2.23 -15.20
C GLN A 177 21.50 -2.54 -13.71
N LEU A 178 22.21 -1.68 -12.98
CA LEU A 178 22.50 -1.85 -11.57
C LEU A 178 22.11 -0.59 -10.79
N TYR A 179 21.36 -0.76 -9.71
CA TYR A 179 20.98 0.33 -8.80
C TYR A 179 21.73 0.17 -7.48
N LEU A 180 22.59 1.14 -7.16
CA LEU A 180 23.30 1.19 -5.89
C LEU A 180 22.54 2.07 -4.92
N ILE A 181 21.95 1.48 -3.88
CA ILE A 181 21.34 2.22 -2.77
C ILE A 181 22.39 2.46 -1.68
N PHE A 182 22.61 3.72 -1.33
CA PHE A 182 23.70 4.11 -0.41
C PHE A 182 23.41 5.38 0.40
N SER A 183 24.32 5.76 1.29
CA SER A 183 24.30 7.01 2.05
C SER A 183 25.66 7.70 1.98
N GLU A 184 25.69 9.03 1.99
CA GLU A 184 26.92 9.82 2.10
C GLU A 184 27.63 9.59 3.43
N ASP A 185 26.92 9.36 4.54
CA ASP A 185 27.56 9.16 5.86
C ASP A 185 28.07 7.72 6.10
N CYS A 186 28.13 6.88 5.06
CA CYS A 186 28.36 5.44 5.18
C CYS A 186 29.77 5.06 4.65
N PRO A 187 30.71 4.67 5.53
CA PRO A 187 32.08 4.30 5.11
C PRO A 187 32.15 3.11 4.15
N HIS A 188 31.25 2.14 4.29
CA HIS A 188 31.15 0.99 3.39
C HIS A 188 30.66 1.39 1.99
N CYS A 189 29.84 2.43 1.91
CA CYS A 189 29.29 2.95 0.67
C CYS A 189 30.38 3.62 -0.17
N TYR A 190 31.27 4.40 0.47
CA TYR A 190 32.44 4.99 -0.19
C TYR A 190 33.32 3.95 -0.88
N LYS A 191 33.63 2.83 -0.21
CA LYS A 191 34.44 1.76 -0.81
C LYS A 191 33.83 1.19 -2.09
N VAL A 192 32.50 1.06 -2.12
CA VAL A 192 31.78 0.61 -3.31
C VAL A 192 31.86 1.67 -4.41
N ILE A 193 31.60 2.94 -4.09
CA ILE A 193 31.64 4.05 -5.06
C ILE A 193 33.04 4.21 -5.67
N GLU A 194 34.09 4.10 -4.86
CA GLU A 194 35.49 4.12 -5.29
C GLU A 194 35.80 2.93 -6.20
N ALA A 195 35.35 1.72 -5.85
CA ALA A 195 35.51 0.54 -6.70
C ALA A 195 34.73 0.61 -8.03
N LEU A 196 33.79 1.55 -8.14
CA LEU A 196 33.01 1.82 -9.36
C LEU A 196 33.65 2.89 -10.25
N GLU A 197 34.75 3.52 -9.84
CA GLU A 197 35.47 4.51 -10.64
C GLU A 197 35.93 3.96 -11.99
N GLY A 198 35.92 4.82 -13.00
CA GLY A 198 36.22 4.45 -14.38
C GLY A 198 35.02 3.93 -15.15
N CYS A 199 35.31 3.33 -16.31
CA CYS A 199 34.31 2.85 -17.25
C CYS A 199 34.15 1.34 -17.22
N THR A 200 32.89 0.90 -17.26
CA THR A 200 32.51 -0.51 -17.15
C THR A 200 31.46 -0.86 -18.21
N ARG A 201 31.16 -2.16 -18.36
CA ARG A 201 30.08 -2.64 -19.23
C ARG A 201 28.70 -2.61 -18.56
N CYS A 202 28.59 -2.07 -17.36
CA CYS A 202 27.32 -1.94 -16.65
C CYS A 202 26.88 -0.47 -16.59
N GLU A 203 25.56 -0.27 -16.60
CA GLU A 203 24.92 1.01 -16.32
C GLU A 203 24.65 1.10 -14.81
N PHE A 204 25.24 2.09 -14.15
CA PHE A 204 25.09 2.30 -12.72
C PHE A 204 24.17 3.46 -12.42
N HIS A 205 23.09 3.17 -11.72
CA HIS A 205 22.18 4.13 -11.13
C HIS A 205 22.56 4.35 -9.68
N PHE A 206 22.87 5.59 -9.33
CA PHE A 206 23.24 5.98 -7.97
C PHE A 206 21.99 6.46 -7.24
N ASN A 207 21.58 5.71 -6.22
CA ASN A 207 20.33 5.88 -5.50
C ASN A 207 20.58 6.20 -4.01
N PRO A 208 21.03 7.43 -3.68
CA PRO A 208 21.26 7.77 -2.29
C PRO A 208 19.94 7.85 -1.50
N ILE A 209 19.95 7.48 -0.23
CA ILE A 209 18.77 7.53 0.65
C ILE A 209 18.39 8.94 1.10
N LYS A 210 19.21 9.95 0.76
CA LYS A 210 19.02 11.37 1.03
C LYS A 210 19.79 12.20 0.00
N GLY A 211 19.62 13.52 -0.01
CA GLY A 211 20.48 14.41 -0.79
C GLY A 211 21.96 14.27 -0.39
N ILE A 212 22.86 14.37 -1.38
CA ILE A 212 24.31 14.21 -1.22
C ILE A 212 25.05 15.43 -1.78
N SER A 213 26.30 15.65 -1.36
CA SER A 213 27.17 16.62 -2.03
C SER A 213 27.48 16.21 -3.48
N ALA A 214 27.56 17.19 -4.38
CA ALA A 214 27.98 16.97 -5.77
C ALA A 214 29.41 16.40 -5.86
N ASP A 215 30.25 16.65 -4.86
CA ASP A 215 31.64 16.18 -4.81
C ASP A 215 31.74 14.65 -4.64
N LEU A 216 30.67 14.00 -4.16
CA LEU A 216 30.64 12.55 -3.94
C LEU A 216 30.64 11.74 -5.24
N LEU A 217 30.09 12.32 -6.32
CA LEU A 217 29.97 11.70 -7.63
C LEU A 217 30.52 12.64 -8.71
N PRO A 218 31.84 12.87 -8.75
CA PRO A 218 32.44 13.84 -9.65
C PRO A 218 32.18 13.48 -11.11
N GLY A 219 31.83 14.47 -11.92
CA GLY A 219 31.60 14.32 -13.36
C GLY A 219 30.24 13.70 -13.73
N LEU A 220 29.36 13.42 -12.77
CA LEU A 220 27.99 12.99 -13.04
C LEU A 220 27.00 14.14 -12.82
N SER A 221 26.03 14.26 -13.73
CA SER A 221 24.96 15.27 -13.62
C SER A 221 23.84 14.78 -12.71
N PRO A 222 23.44 15.56 -11.69
CA PRO A 222 22.27 15.23 -10.88
C PRO A 222 20.98 15.22 -11.70
N ASN A 223 20.07 14.30 -11.37
CA ASN A 223 18.73 14.23 -11.89
C ASN A 223 17.82 15.21 -11.11
N GLU A 224 17.23 16.17 -11.80
CA GLU A 224 16.36 17.19 -11.20
C GLU A 224 15.09 16.61 -10.57
N ASN A 225 14.67 15.42 -11.00
CA ASN A 225 13.48 14.74 -10.49
C ASN A 225 13.81 13.64 -9.47
N PHE A 226 14.98 13.71 -8.83
CA PHE A 226 15.41 12.74 -7.82
C PHE A 226 14.51 12.76 -6.58
N LEU A 227 14.00 11.58 -6.20
CA LEU A 227 13.15 11.39 -5.02
C LEU A 227 13.77 10.35 -4.06
N PRO A 228 14.51 10.76 -3.01
CA PRO A 228 15.20 9.87 -2.09
C PRO A 228 14.26 8.91 -1.32
N GLU A 229 13.01 9.31 -1.12
CA GLU A 229 12.00 8.56 -0.37
C GLU A 229 11.73 7.18 -1.01
N ILE A 230 11.90 7.07 -2.33
CA ILE A 230 11.72 5.84 -3.10
C ILE A 230 12.76 4.80 -2.69
N ASN A 231 14.00 5.22 -2.47
CA ASN A 231 15.09 4.33 -2.08
C ASN A 231 14.88 3.79 -0.67
N ILE A 232 14.41 4.64 0.25
CA ILE A 232 14.05 4.22 1.61
C ILE A 232 12.88 3.23 1.57
N ALA A 233 11.85 3.52 0.77
CA ALA A 233 10.69 2.65 0.64
C ALA A 233 11.06 1.29 0.02
N ALA A 234 11.91 1.27 -1.00
CA ALA A 234 12.41 0.04 -1.61
C ALA A 234 13.13 -0.86 -0.59
N LEU A 235 14.04 -0.28 0.22
CA LEU A 235 14.73 -1.02 1.28
C LEU A 235 13.74 -1.63 2.30
N LYS A 236 12.74 -0.86 2.74
CA LYS A 236 11.72 -1.33 3.69
C LYS A 236 10.88 -2.49 3.14
N ILE A 237 10.44 -2.39 1.88
CA ILE A 237 9.66 -3.45 1.22
C ILE A 237 10.46 -4.74 1.13
N LEU A 238 11.77 -4.63 0.88
CA LEU A 238 12.68 -5.77 0.77
C LEU A 238 13.12 -6.32 2.14
N GLY A 239 12.67 -5.71 3.24
CA GLY A 239 13.10 -6.10 4.59
C GLY A 239 14.59 -5.86 4.85
N VAL A 240 15.19 -4.89 4.16
CA VAL A 240 16.61 -4.54 4.31
C VAL A 240 16.72 -3.24 5.08
N ASP A 241 17.47 -3.27 6.18
CA ASP A 241 17.68 -2.15 7.10
C ASP A 241 19.11 -1.59 7.06
N THR A 242 19.93 -2.07 6.12
CA THR A 242 21.34 -1.70 5.97
C THR A 242 21.67 -1.19 4.56
N VAL A 243 22.75 -0.41 4.47
CA VAL A 243 23.37 0.04 3.21
C VAL A 243 24.90 -0.19 3.29
N PRO A 244 25.61 -0.39 2.16
CA PRO A 244 25.14 -0.34 0.77
C PRO A 244 24.41 -1.61 0.32
N VAL A 245 23.48 -1.43 -0.63
CA VAL A 245 22.76 -2.52 -1.32
C VAL A 245 22.84 -2.28 -2.82
N LEU A 246 23.24 -3.30 -3.57
CA LEU A 246 23.19 -3.31 -5.02
C LEU A 246 21.99 -4.14 -5.48
N ILE A 247 21.16 -3.56 -6.35
CA ILE A 247 20.05 -4.23 -7.01
C ILE A 247 20.42 -4.42 -8.47
N ALA A 248 20.58 -5.66 -8.89
CA ALA A 248 20.81 -6.00 -10.29
C ALA A 248 19.50 -6.38 -10.96
N LYS A 249 19.18 -5.70 -12.06
CA LYS A 249 18.01 -5.99 -12.87
C LYS A 249 18.37 -6.98 -13.98
N ASP A 250 17.74 -8.14 -13.96
CA ASP A 250 17.87 -9.21 -14.94
C ASP A 250 16.56 -9.44 -15.70
N HIS A 251 16.62 -10.24 -16.77
CA HIS A 251 15.42 -10.65 -17.52
C HIS A 251 14.41 -11.44 -16.66
N ASP A 252 14.90 -12.19 -15.67
CA ASP A 252 14.10 -13.08 -14.81
C ASP A 252 13.70 -12.45 -13.46
N GLY A 253 14.13 -11.21 -13.16
CA GLY A 253 13.79 -10.52 -11.92
C GLY A 253 14.87 -9.60 -11.37
N LEU A 254 14.77 -9.29 -10.07
CA LEU A 254 15.71 -8.46 -9.33
C LEU A 254 16.58 -9.32 -8.41
N THR A 255 17.89 -9.13 -8.47
CA THR A 255 18.86 -9.75 -7.56
C THR A 255 19.38 -8.71 -6.58
N PHE A 256 19.39 -9.04 -5.28
CA PHE A 256 19.79 -8.12 -4.20
C PHE A 256 21.10 -8.58 -3.58
N ILE A 257 22.07 -7.67 -3.50
CA ILE A 257 23.41 -7.95 -2.98
C ILE A 257 23.71 -6.92 -1.90
N GLN A 258 23.92 -7.37 -0.66
CA GLN A 258 24.14 -6.50 0.50
C GLN A 258 25.61 -6.51 0.94
N GLY A 259 26.11 -5.33 1.34
CA GLY A 259 27.43 -5.15 1.92
C GLY A 259 28.55 -4.95 0.89
N ASP A 260 29.53 -4.12 1.26
CA ASP A 260 30.62 -3.67 0.38
C ASP A 260 31.38 -4.82 -0.30
N ARG A 261 31.81 -5.84 0.46
CA ARG A 261 32.59 -6.96 -0.07
C ARG A 261 31.84 -7.75 -1.15
N ASN A 262 30.57 -8.05 -0.90
CA ASN A 262 29.76 -8.84 -1.84
C ASN A 262 29.46 -8.05 -3.11
N ILE A 263 29.15 -6.76 -2.94
CA ILE A 263 28.88 -5.84 -4.04
C ILE A 263 30.12 -5.68 -4.93
N ILE A 264 31.28 -5.39 -4.35
CA ILE A 264 32.54 -5.23 -5.09
C ILE A 264 32.89 -6.53 -5.83
N ASN A 265 32.81 -7.69 -5.17
CA ASN A 265 33.08 -8.98 -5.79
C ASN A 265 32.14 -9.25 -6.98
N TYR A 266 30.86 -8.91 -6.85
CA TYR A 266 29.90 -9.08 -7.94
C TYR A 266 30.23 -8.18 -9.13
N ILE A 267 30.47 -6.88 -8.87
CA ILE A 267 30.81 -5.89 -9.91
C ILE A 267 32.08 -6.30 -10.66
N LEU A 268 33.15 -6.70 -9.97
CA LEU A 268 34.40 -7.11 -10.61
C LEU A 268 34.21 -8.31 -11.55
N ASN A 269 33.36 -9.27 -11.16
CA ASN A 269 33.12 -10.46 -11.97
C ASN A 269 32.14 -10.23 -13.13
N THR A 270 31.19 -9.30 -12.98
CA THR A 270 30.11 -9.09 -13.95
C THR A 270 30.38 -7.93 -14.89
N CYS A 271 30.92 -6.81 -14.39
CA CYS A 271 31.02 -5.55 -15.13
C CYS A 271 32.41 -5.29 -15.71
N PHE A 272 33.46 -5.91 -15.14
CA PHE A 272 34.86 -5.68 -15.51
C PHE A 272 35.56 -6.88 -16.18
N ARG A 273 34.94 -8.06 -16.27
CA ARG A 273 35.52 -9.18 -17.03
C ARG A 273 35.41 -8.93 -18.54
N GLU A 274 36.54 -8.95 -19.23
CA GLU A 274 36.60 -9.19 -20.67
C GLU A 274 36.08 -10.61 -20.96
N MET A 275 35.29 -10.76 -22.02
CA MET A 275 34.92 -12.10 -22.50
C MET A 275 36.21 -12.87 -22.83
N PRO A 276 36.34 -14.16 -22.46
CA PRO A 276 37.40 -14.97 -23.03
C PRO A 276 37.21 -14.97 -24.56
N LEU A 277 38.26 -14.57 -25.28
CA LEU A 277 38.38 -14.83 -26.71
C LEU A 277 38.13 -16.33 -26.91
N LEU A 278 36.97 -16.66 -27.48
CA LEU A 278 36.72 -17.97 -28.05
C LEU A 278 37.64 -18.07 -29.25
N ASP A 279 38.82 -18.66 -29.01
CA ASP A 279 39.73 -19.12 -30.05
C ASP A 279 39.02 -20.28 -30.77
N GLY A 280 38.26 -19.93 -31.80
CA GLY A 280 37.42 -20.81 -32.56
C GLY A 280 37.52 -20.42 -34.02
N ASN A 281 38.50 -21.01 -34.70
CA ASN A 281 38.68 -21.05 -36.15
C ASN A 281 37.43 -20.64 -36.94
N LEU A 282 37.46 -19.43 -37.49
CA LEU A 282 36.75 -19.11 -38.72
C LEU A 282 37.72 -18.42 -39.66
N GLU A 283 37.92 -19.07 -40.80
CA GLU A 283 38.68 -18.59 -41.94
C GLU A 283 38.22 -17.18 -42.31
N ASP A 284 39.21 -16.33 -42.52
CA ASP A 284 39.12 -14.92 -42.91
C ASP A 284 38.53 -14.81 -44.33
N PRO A 285 37.32 -14.27 -44.52
CA PRO A 285 36.89 -13.80 -45.81
C PRO A 285 36.97 -12.27 -45.74
N PHE A 286 37.99 -11.63 -46.30
CA PHE A 286 37.94 -10.32 -46.96
C PHE A 286 39.33 -9.66 -46.94
N GLU A 287 39.89 -9.47 -48.14
CA GLU A 287 41.08 -8.68 -48.41
C GLU A 287 40.89 -7.21 -48.00
N THR A 288 41.87 -6.68 -47.26
CA THR A 288 41.99 -5.25 -47.00
C THR A 288 42.72 -4.57 -48.16
N GLU A 289 41.98 -4.05 -49.14
CA GLU A 289 42.42 -2.93 -49.97
C GLU A 289 41.33 -1.86 -50.09
N GLY A 290 41.70 -0.60 -49.80
CA GLY A 290 40.93 0.59 -50.18
C GLY A 290 39.87 1.02 -49.18
N GLY A 291 40.30 1.69 -48.10
CA GLY A 291 39.41 2.22 -47.06
C GLY A 291 38.28 3.12 -47.56
N ALA A 292 37.06 2.58 -47.56
CA ALA A 292 35.82 3.34 -47.61
C ALA A 292 34.67 2.54 -46.98
N CYS A 293 33.88 3.18 -46.12
CA CYS A 293 32.62 2.64 -45.61
C CYS A 293 31.43 3.19 -46.40
N SER A 294 30.45 2.34 -46.71
CA SER A 294 29.11 2.77 -47.16
C SER A 294 28.05 2.18 -46.24
N ILE A 295 27.06 3.03 -45.95
CA ILE A 295 26.03 2.86 -44.93
C ILE A 295 24.92 1.92 -45.43
N ARG A 296 24.44 1.05 -44.55
CA ARG A 296 23.00 0.77 -44.47
C ARG A 296 22.53 0.68 -43.03
#